data_AF-A0A7S0EKX6-F1
#
_entry.id   AF-A0A7S0EKX6-F1
#
_cell.length_a   1.000
_cell.length_b   1.000
_cell.length_c   1.000
_cell.angle_alpha   90.00
_cell.angle_beta   90.00
_cell.angle_gamma   90.00
#
_symmetry.space_group_name_H-M   'P 1'
#
loop_
_entity.id
_entity.type
_entity.pdbx_description
1 polymer ?
#
loop_
_entity_poly.entity_id
_entity_poly.type
_entity_poly.pdbx_seq_one_letter_code
_entity_poly.pdbx_strand_id
1 'polypeptide(L)'
;GRVSMKFRLVTSSFQTPWSYFDILINPVNQPPSFSLAQGSVQLLEDTPRHRIYQFARNIKTGRYSDSMLLNLSNYNNMSCTSSEDSQTVSFHVTLLSGNLNLLSAWYILADGTLDLLLAPHENGNVSLMTSLQDSGGVVKPGDQDT
;
A
#
# COMPACT_ATOMS: atom_id res chain seq x y z
N GLY A 1 -8.84 -16.94 -0.67
CA GLY A 1 -10.08 -17.59 -1.14
C GLY A 1 -10.14 -19.04 -0.68
N ARG A 2 -11.34 -19.63 -0.59
CA ARG A 2 -11.53 -21.05 -0.24
C ARG A 2 -12.13 -21.79 -1.44
N VAL A 3 -11.49 -22.90 -1.81
CA VAL A 3 -12.00 -23.83 -2.81
C VAL A 3 -12.34 -25.14 -2.12
N SER A 4 -13.60 -25.56 -2.21
CA SER A 4 -14.07 -26.82 -1.64
C SER A 4 -14.31 -27.84 -2.75
N MET A 5 -13.57 -28.94 -2.72
CA MET A 5 -13.79 -30.05 -3.65
C MET A 5 -14.61 -31.14 -2.97
N LYS A 6 -15.61 -31.65 -3.70
CA LYS A 6 -16.55 -32.65 -3.21
C LYS A 6 -16.36 -33.95 -3.98
N PHE A 7 -16.17 -35.06 -3.26
CA PHE A 7 -15.92 -36.37 -3.88
C PHE A 7 -16.66 -37.50 -3.15
N ARG A 8 -16.92 -38.58 -3.86
CA ARG A 8 -17.44 -39.85 -3.31
C ARG A 8 -17.05 -40.98 -4.26
N LEU A 9 -16.98 -42.21 -3.76
CA LEU A 9 -16.77 -43.38 -4.60
C LEU A 9 -18.14 -43.88 -5.09
N VAL A 10 -18.22 -44.21 -6.38
CA VAL A 10 -19.43 -44.74 -7.03
C VAL A 10 -19.05 -46.02 -7.77
N THR A 11 -19.77 -47.11 -7.48
CA THR A 11 -19.75 -48.35 -8.26
C THR A 11 -21.13 -48.57 -8.90
N SER A 12 -21.29 -49.66 -9.65
CA SER A 12 -22.58 -50.03 -10.25
C SER A 12 -23.67 -50.33 -9.21
N SER A 13 -23.30 -50.65 -7.97
CA SER A 13 -24.22 -51.08 -6.91
C SER A 13 -24.12 -50.30 -5.61
N PHE A 14 -23.15 -49.39 -5.46
CA PHE A 14 -22.90 -48.71 -4.20
C PHE A 14 -22.36 -47.29 -4.39
N GLN A 15 -22.69 -46.40 -3.46
CA GLN A 15 -22.15 -45.05 -3.39
C GLN A 15 -21.79 -44.71 -1.94
N THR A 16 -20.61 -44.14 -1.71
CA THR A 16 -20.25 -43.63 -0.38
C THR A 16 -20.97 -42.31 -0.09
N PRO A 17 -21.09 -41.92 1.20
CA PRO A 17 -21.35 -40.55 1.57
C PRO A 17 -20.36 -39.59 0.89
N TRP A 18 -20.77 -38.34 0.77
CA TRP A 18 -19.90 -37.30 0.24
C TRP A 18 -18.81 -36.93 1.23
N SER A 19 -17.58 -36.82 0.72
CA SER A 19 -16.43 -36.26 1.41
C SER A 19 -16.03 -34.93 0.79
N TYR A 20 -15.38 -34.10 1.59
CA TYR A 20 -14.89 -32.79 1.17
C TYR A 20 -13.44 -32.64 1.58
N PHE A 21 -12.68 -31.89 0.80
CA PHE A 21 -11.45 -31.27 1.26
C PHE A 21 -11.40 -29.82 0.79
N ASP A 22 -10.76 -28.98 1.59
CA ASP A 22 -10.64 -27.57 1.32
C ASP A 22 -9.22 -27.22 0.92
N ILE A 23 -9.09 -26.44 -0.14
CA ILE A 23 -7.86 -25.72 -0.47
C ILE A 23 -8.05 -24.27 -0.03
N LEU A 24 -7.21 -23.84 0.90
CA LEU A 24 -7.16 -22.47 1.38
C LEU A 24 -6.04 -21.73 0.67
N ILE A 25 -6.40 -20.70 -0.09
CA ILE A 25 -5.45 -19.76 -0.69
C ILE A 25 -5.39 -18.54 0.21
N ASN A 26 -4.27 -18.39 0.93
CA ASN A 26 -4.04 -17.26 1.82
C ASN A 26 -3.68 -15.99 1.01
N PRO A 27 -4.17 -14.80 1.42
CA PRO A 27 -3.78 -13.53 0.82
C PRO A 27 -2.27 -13.26 0.99
N VAL A 28 -1.71 -12.45 0.08
CA VAL A 28 -0.32 -11.94 0.13
C VAL A 28 -0.41 -10.42 0.12
N ASN A 29 0.32 -9.77 1.04
CA ASN A 29 0.31 -8.31 1.17
C ASN A 29 0.60 -7.62 -0.18
N GLN A 30 -0.25 -6.68 -0.59
CA GLN A 30 -0.02 -5.86 -1.78
C GLN A 30 0.71 -4.56 -1.43
N PRO A 31 1.57 -4.03 -2.31
CA PRO A 31 2.29 -2.80 -2.02
C PRO A 31 1.35 -1.58 -1.94
N PRO A 32 1.67 -0.60 -1.08
CA PRO A 32 0.89 0.62 -0.96
C PRO A 32 1.18 1.56 -2.13
N SER A 33 0.32 2.54 -2.37
CA SER A 33 0.52 3.53 -3.43
C SER A 33 0.04 4.92 -3.03
N PHE A 34 0.65 5.95 -3.63
CA PHE A 34 0.24 7.34 -3.52
C PHE A 34 0.66 8.14 -4.76
N SER A 35 0.24 9.38 -4.83
CA SER A 35 0.64 10.36 -5.85
C SER A 35 0.93 11.70 -5.19
N LEU A 36 1.96 12.41 -5.64
CA LEU A 36 2.26 13.76 -5.15
C LEU A 36 1.45 14.80 -5.93
N ALA A 37 0.89 15.78 -5.22
CA ALA A 37 0.16 16.88 -5.84
C ALA A 37 1.07 17.85 -6.60
N GLN A 38 2.33 17.95 -6.15
CA GLN A 38 3.36 18.81 -6.73
C GLN A 38 4.74 18.18 -6.51
N GLY A 39 5.65 18.39 -7.47
CA GLY A 39 7.03 17.88 -7.40
C GLY A 39 8.01 18.80 -6.68
N SER A 40 7.61 20.05 -6.39
CA SER A 40 8.46 21.03 -5.69
C SER A 40 7.62 21.96 -4.83
N VAL A 41 8.23 22.49 -3.77
CA VAL A 41 7.66 23.47 -2.84
C VAL A 41 8.65 24.64 -2.79
N GLN A 42 8.15 25.86 -3.00
CA GLN A 42 8.93 27.08 -2.88
C GLN A 42 8.39 27.91 -1.72
N LEU A 43 9.26 28.24 -0.77
CA LEU A 43 8.96 29.07 0.39
C LEU A 43 10.04 30.14 0.50
N LEU A 44 9.69 31.27 1.09
CA LEU A 44 10.68 32.27 1.47
C LEU A 44 11.42 31.78 2.72
N GLU A 45 12.68 32.16 2.88
CA GLU A 45 13.36 32.00 4.16
C GLU A 45 12.54 32.65 5.28
N ASP A 46 12.71 32.15 6.51
CA ASP A 46 11.97 32.63 7.68
C ASP A 46 10.44 32.50 7.59
N THR A 47 9.93 31.75 6.60
CA THR A 47 8.53 31.34 6.59
C THR A 47 8.26 30.55 7.87
N PRO A 48 7.22 30.92 8.65
CA PRO A 48 6.79 30.14 9.80
C PRO A 48 6.46 28.70 9.41
N ARG A 49 6.27 27.84 10.41
CA ARG A 49 5.84 26.46 10.19
C ARG A 49 4.71 26.39 9.15
N HIS A 50 4.93 25.62 8.09
CA HIS A 50 4.06 25.57 6.92
C HIS A 50 3.47 24.17 6.77
N ARG A 51 2.15 24.10 6.49
CA ARG A 51 1.44 22.85 6.23
C ARG A 51 0.84 22.85 4.84
N ILE A 52 1.18 21.83 4.07
CA ILE A 52 0.64 21.61 2.73
C ILE A 52 -0.29 20.41 2.81
N TYR A 53 -1.59 20.72 2.87
CA TYR A 53 -2.64 19.72 2.87
C TYR A 53 -2.69 18.99 1.53
N GLN A 54 -2.97 17.69 1.58
CA GLN A 54 -3.05 16.85 0.37
C GLN A 54 -1.77 16.93 -0.49
N PHE A 55 -0.60 17.04 0.14
CA PHE A 55 0.69 16.98 -0.54
C PHE A 55 0.88 15.59 -1.19
N ALA A 56 0.58 14.52 -0.45
CA ALA A 56 0.34 13.19 -0.99
C ALA A 56 -1.17 12.93 -1.09
N ARG A 57 -1.60 12.28 -2.19
CA ARG A 57 -2.99 12.00 -2.54
C ARG A 57 -3.14 10.59 -3.07
N ASN A 58 -4.38 10.11 -3.16
CA ASN A 58 -4.70 8.77 -3.63
C ASN A 58 -3.95 7.67 -2.85
N ILE A 59 -3.79 7.90 -1.54
CA ILE A 59 -3.08 6.99 -0.64
C ILE A 59 -3.90 5.71 -0.51
N LYS A 60 -3.28 4.58 -0.80
CA LYS A 60 -3.86 3.24 -0.68
C LYS A 60 -2.89 2.33 0.06
N THR A 61 -3.40 1.54 0.99
CA THR A 61 -2.64 0.52 1.72
C THR A 61 -2.25 -0.65 0.83
N GLY A 62 -3.05 -0.94 -0.20
CA GLY A 62 -2.82 -1.96 -1.21
C GLY A 62 -4.14 -2.25 -1.92
N ARG A 63 -4.10 -2.88 -3.10
CA ARG A 63 -5.33 -3.17 -3.87
C ARG A 63 -5.41 -4.65 -4.20
N TYR A 64 -6.42 -5.33 -3.65
CA TYR A 64 -7.01 -6.47 -4.35
C TYR A 64 -7.90 -5.91 -5.44
N SER A 65 -7.48 -6.02 -6.71
CA SER A 65 -8.48 -6.01 -7.76
C SER A 65 -9.13 -7.39 -7.77
N ASP A 66 -10.44 -7.43 -7.56
CA ASP A 66 -11.29 -8.60 -7.88
C ASP A 66 -11.09 -9.10 -9.33
N SER A 67 -10.32 -8.39 -10.16
CA SER A 67 -10.07 -8.68 -11.57
C SER A 67 -9.10 -9.84 -11.84
N MET A 68 -8.39 -10.40 -10.86
CA MET A 68 -7.68 -11.68 -11.09
C MET A 68 -8.64 -12.88 -11.25
N LEU A 69 -9.94 -12.67 -11.11
CA LEU A 69 -10.97 -13.72 -11.18
C LEU A 69 -11.86 -13.66 -12.43
N LEU A 70 -11.52 -12.83 -13.41
CA LEU A 70 -12.38 -12.64 -14.60
C LEU A 70 -12.36 -13.78 -15.62
N ASN A 71 -11.55 -14.83 -15.43
CA ASN A 71 -11.47 -15.97 -16.36
C ASN A 71 -11.78 -17.35 -15.74
N LEU A 72 -12.47 -17.39 -14.59
CA LEU A 72 -12.95 -18.66 -14.02
C LEU A 72 -14.48 -18.65 -13.93
N SER A 73 -15.15 -18.71 -15.08
CA SER A 73 -16.62 -18.72 -15.25
C SER A 73 -17.35 -19.87 -14.53
N ASN A 74 -16.64 -20.72 -13.79
CA ASN A 74 -17.17 -21.88 -13.08
C ASN A 74 -17.02 -21.77 -11.54
N TYR A 75 -16.42 -20.71 -11.01
CA TYR A 75 -16.24 -20.50 -9.55
C TYR A 75 -16.97 -19.24 -9.07
N ASN A 76 -18.28 -19.35 -8.90
CA ASN A 76 -19.16 -18.26 -8.43
C ASN A 76 -18.98 -17.87 -6.95
N ASN A 77 -17.84 -18.19 -6.32
CA ASN A 77 -17.67 -18.02 -4.88
C ASN A 77 -16.23 -17.69 -4.44
N MET A 78 -15.40 -17.17 -5.33
CA MET A 78 -14.05 -16.75 -4.97
C MET A 78 -14.07 -15.29 -4.50
N SER A 79 -14.74 -15.04 -3.38
CA SER A 79 -14.70 -13.74 -2.72
C SER A 79 -13.32 -13.60 -2.05
N CYS A 80 -12.41 -12.85 -2.67
CA CYS A 80 -11.15 -12.44 -2.04
C CYS A 80 -11.47 -11.23 -1.14
N THR A 81 -12.08 -11.49 0.02
CA THR A 81 -12.64 -10.45 0.90
C THR A 81 -11.62 -9.70 1.77
N SER A 82 -10.32 -9.94 1.63
CA SER A 82 -9.33 -9.26 2.47
C SER A 82 -8.92 -7.94 1.84
N SER A 83 -9.82 -6.97 1.80
CA SER A 83 -9.38 -5.59 1.53
C SER A 83 -8.33 -5.20 2.57
N GLU A 84 -7.25 -4.56 2.14
CA GLU A 84 -6.16 -4.09 3.02
C GLU A 84 -6.50 -2.74 3.66
N ASP A 85 -7.76 -2.31 3.58
CA ASP A 85 -8.26 -1.06 4.13
C ASP A 85 -8.06 -0.93 5.66
N SER A 86 -7.90 -2.05 6.38
CA SER A 86 -7.60 -2.03 7.82
C SER A 86 -6.12 -1.84 8.14
N GLN A 87 -5.24 -1.88 7.14
CA GLN A 87 -3.82 -1.61 7.35
C GLN A 87 -3.58 -0.12 7.54
N THR A 88 -2.48 0.23 8.20
CA THR A 88 -2.05 1.61 8.36
C THR A 88 -0.85 1.88 7.45
N VAL A 89 -0.69 3.14 7.01
CA VAL A 89 0.48 3.56 6.20
C VAL A 89 1.37 4.55 6.94
N SER A 90 2.66 4.50 6.62
CA SER A 90 3.70 5.41 7.12
C SER A 90 4.57 5.88 5.96
N PHE A 91 4.80 7.20 5.88
CA PHE A 91 5.74 7.76 4.94
C PHE A 91 7.16 7.68 5.49
N HIS A 92 8.08 7.23 4.64
CA HIS A 92 9.51 7.29 4.88
C HIS A 92 10.11 8.27 3.89
N VAL A 93 11.05 9.07 4.35
CA VAL A 93 11.64 10.09 3.52
C VAL A 93 13.13 10.12 3.78
N THR A 94 13.90 10.20 2.71
CA THR A 94 15.36 10.21 2.75
C THR A 94 15.89 11.38 1.96
N LEU A 95 17.07 11.87 2.35
CA LEU A 95 17.77 12.90 1.59
C LEU A 95 18.25 12.29 0.27
N LEU A 96 17.84 12.90 -0.84
CA LEU A 96 18.35 12.55 -2.17
C LEU A 96 19.57 13.41 -2.52
N SER A 97 19.47 14.74 -2.33
CA SER A 97 20.57 15.68 -2.55
C SER A 97 20.30 17.05 -1.92
N GLY A 98 21.32 17.91 -1.85
CA GLY A 98 21.22 19.26 -1.30
C GLY A 98 21.58 19.33 0.18
N ASN A 99 21.04 20.33 0.88
CA ASN A 99 21.40 20.61 2.27
C ASN A 99 20.21 20.35 3.22
N LEU A 100 20.28 19.31 4.05
CA LEU A 100 19.22 18.98 5.01
C LEU A 100 19.12 20.00 6.15
N ASN A 101 20.18 20.77 6.43
CA ASN A 101 20.18 21.80 7.47
C ASN A 101 19.21 22.96 7.17
N LEU A 102 18.68 23.04 5.94
CA LEU A 102 17.61 23.98 5.57
C LEU A 102 16.28 23.67 6.28
N LEU A 103 16.12 22.46 6.84
CA LEU A 103 14.89 22.00 7.49
C LEU A 103 15.14 21.71 8.97
N SER A 104 14.48 22.45 9.86
CA SER A 104 14.50 22.20 11.30
C SER A 104 13.55 21.07 11.73
N ALA A 105 12.43 20.91 11.02
CA ALA A 105 11.53 19.77 11.19
C ALA A 105 10.76 19.52 9.90
N TRP A 106 10.57 18.26 9.55
CA TRP A 106 9.82 17.89 8.34
C TRP A 106 9.26 16.47 8.47
N TYR A 107 8.00 16.27 8.09
CA TYR A 107 7.36 14.96 8.01
C TYR A 107 6.09 14.99 7.15
N ILE A 108 5.73 13.83 6.59
CA ILE A 108 4.46 13.63 5.88
C ILE A 108 3.56 12.76 6.75
N LEU A 109 2.39 13.27 7.10
CA LEU A 109 1.37 12.54 7.87
C LEU A 109 0.69 11.47 7.01
N ALA A 110 0.09 10.46 7.65
CA ALA A 110 -0.61 9.38 6.95
C ALA A 110 -1.82 9.86 6.10
N ASP A 111 -2.36 11.05 6.39
CA ASP A 111 -3.40 11.70 5.59
C ASP A 111 -2.85 12.43 4.34
N GLY A 112 -1.52 12.43 4.18
CA GLY A 112 -0.81 13.08 3.08
C GLY A 112 -0.48 14.54 3.30
N THR A 113 -0.64 15.08 4.52
CA THR A 113 -0.23 16.44 4.86
C THR A 113 1.27 16.52 5.08
N LEU A 114 1.95 17.42 4.37
CA LEU A 114 3.36 17.75 4.61
C LEU A 114 3.45 18.90 5.62
N ASP A 115 4.14 18.69 6.74
CA ASP A 115 4.43 19.70 7.76
C ASP A 115 5.93 20.03 7.71
N LEU A 116 6.25 21.32 7.54
CA LEU A 116 7.60 21.83 7.33
C LEU A 116 7.90 22.97 8.29
N LEU A 117 9.10 22.95 8.85
CA LEU A 117 9.72 24.06 9.56
C LEU A 117 11.11 24.29 8.98
N LEU A 118 11.30 25.45 8.36
CA LEU A 118 12.59 25.85 7.79
C LEU A 118 13.56 26.27 8.90
N ALA A 119 14.86 26.14 8.65
CA ALA A 119 15.87 26.73 9.50
C ALA A 119 15.88 28.26 9.37
N PRO A 120 16.08 29.02 10.46
CA PRO A 120 16.13 30.48 10.40
C PRO A 120 17.30 30.97 9.55
N HIS A 121 17.04 31.97 8.71
CA HIS A 121 18.03 32.68 7.88
C HIS A 121 18.86 31.78 6.94
N GLU A 122 18.31 30.62 6.60
CA GLU A 122 18.93 29.66 5.70
C GLU A 122 18.17 29.62 4.37
N ASN A 123 18.91 29.64 3.27
CA ASN A 123 18.35 29.58 1.93
C ASN A 123 19.08 28.56 1.06
N GLY A 124 18.36 27.96 0.11
CA GLY A 124 18.94 26.95 -0.79
C GLY A 124 17.91 25.96 -1.29
N ASN A 125 18.39 24.77 -1.65
CA ASN A 125 17.55 23.68 -2.13
C ASN A 125 17.88 22.36 -1.42
N VAL A 126 16.84 21.57 -1.16
CA VAL A 126 16.93 20.20 -0.67
C VAL A 126 16.00 19.33 -1.48
N SER A 127 16.50 18.20 -1.95
CA SER A 127 15.74 17.19 -2.67
C SER A 127 15.56 15.98 -1.77
N LEU A 128 14.30 15.59 -1.54
CA LEU A 128 13.93 14.47 -0.70
C LEU A 128 13.28 13.37 -1.55
N MET A 129 13.61 12.12 -1.27
CA MET A 129 12.92 10.95 -1.81
C MET A 129 11.89 10.49 -0.79
N THR A 130 10.66 10.21 -1.22
CA THR A 130 9.57 9.75 -0.35
C THR A 130 9.10 8.37 -0.79
N SER A 131 9.01 7.43 0.15
CA SER A 131 8.37 6.12 -0.02
C SER A 131 7.25 5.92 0.99
N LEU A 132 6.37 4.96 0.72
CA LEU A 132 5.20 4.63 1.55
C LEU A 132 5.31 3.17 1.98
N GLN A 133 5.02 2.89 3.25
CA GLN A 133 5.02 1.54 3.79
C GLN A 133 3.70 1.27 4.51
N ASP A 134 3.05 0.13 4.24
CA ASP A 134 1.89 -0.35 4.98
C ASP A 134 2.27 -1.23 6.20
N SER A 135 1.27 -1.68 6.96
CA SER A 135 1.45 -2.56 8.13
C SER A 135 1.29 -4.05 7.84
N GLY A 136 1.06 -4.45 6.59
CA GLY A 136 0.71 -5.81 6.16
C GLY A 136 1.87 -6.81 6.08
N GLY A 137 3.12 -6.35 6.16
CA GLY A 137 4.31 -7.21 6.22
C GLY A 137 4.96 -7.51 4.86
N VAL A 138 5.91 -8.45 4.83
CA VAL A 138 6.86 -8.59 3.72
C VAL A 138 6.21 -9.21 2.47
N VAL A 139 6.18 -8.40 1.41
CA VAL A 139 6.12 -8.80 0.01
C VAL A 139 7.03 -10.00 -0.23
N LYS A 140 6.54 -11.02 -0.95
CA LYS A 140 7.37 -12.18 -1.31
C LYS A 140 8.51 -11.74 -2.24
N PRO A 141 9.64 -12.47 -2.31
CA PRO A 141 10.69 -12.17 -3.29
C PRO A 141 10.11 -12.25 -4.71
N GLY A 142 9.97 -11.10 -5.38
CA GLY A 142 9.41 -11.04 -6.74
C GLY A 142 8.67 -9.74 -7.07
N ASP A 143 7.95 -9.13 -6.12
CA ASP A 143 7.34 -7.82 -6.35
C ASP A 143 8.37 -6.75 -5.96
N GLN A 144 9.23 -6.42 -6.92
CA GLN A 144 10.13 -5.28 -6.76
C GLN A 144 9.29 -4.00 -6.78
N ASP A 145 9.37 -3.27 -5.69
CA ASP A 145 9.04 -1.86 -5.58
C ASP A 145 9.93 -1.10 -6.58
N THR A 146 9.35 -0.72 -7.74
CA THR A 146 9.98 0.15 -8.74
C THR A 146 9.19 1.41 -8.91
#